data_AF-A0A0L0UHG9-F1
#
_entry.id   AF-A0A0L0UHG9-F1
#
_cell.length_a   1.000
_cell.length_b   1.000
_cell.length_c   1.000
_cell.angle_alpha   90.00
_cell.angle_beta   90.00
_cell.angle_gamma   90.00
#
_symmetry.space_group_name_H-M   'P 1'
#
loop_
_entity.id
_entity.type
_entity.pdbx_description
1 polymer ?
#
loop_
_entity_poly.entity_id
_entity_poly.type
_entity_poly.pdbx_seq_one_letter_code
_entity_poly.pdbx_strand_id
1 'polypeptide(L)'
;MLQLEQPFKQAWAHSDPYAEILALQGETFRQVEARKTLRFDFAGESYFVKYHRGTALKEVLKNLITLRLPVLGAKNEWLAIQHLHSVNVPTMTGYGYGQRHWNPLERE
;
A
#
# COMPACT_ATOMS: atom_id res chain seq x y z
N MET A 1 2.97 -6.40 -9.49
CA MET A 1 2.11 -5.40 -10.18
C MET A 1 2.46 -4.05 -9.62
N LEU A 2 2.64 -3.04 -10.46
CA LEU A 2 2.90 -1.67 -10.05
C LEU A 2 2.12 -0.73 -10.96
N GLN A 3 1.35 0.17 -10.35
CA GLN A 3 0.61 1.24 -11.01
C GLN A 3 0.92 2.53 -10.26
N LEU A 4 1.34 3.57 -10.97
CA LEU A 4 1.64 4.88 -10.42
C LEU A 4 0.99 5.92 -11.31
N GLU A 5 0.32 6.88 -10.69
CA GLU A 5 -0.21 8.07 -11.33
C GLU A 5 0.73 9.26 -11.15
N GLN A 6 0.44 10.34 -11.86
CA GLN A 6 1.16 11.60 -11.64
C GLN A 6 0.84 12.16 -10.24
N PRO A 7 1.83 12.75 -9.54
CA PRO A 7 3.16 13.09 -10.04
C PRO A 7 4.23 11.98 -9.85
N PHE A 8 3.90 10.90 -9.14
CA PHE A 8 4.86 9.85 -8.76
C PHE A 8 5.40 9.07 -9.94
N LYS A 9 4.56 8.85 -10.97
CA LYS A 9 4.97 8.20 -12.22
C LYS A 9 6.17 8.91 -12.86
N GLN A 10 6.18 10.24 -12.88
CA GLN A 10 7.29 11.02 -13.40
C GLN A 10 8.44 11.11 -12.40
N ALA A 11 8.13 11.37 -11.13
CA ALA A 11 9.14 11.54 -10.08
C ALA A 11 10.03 10.30 -9.90
N TRP A 12 9.45 9.10 -10.04
CA TRP A 12 10.14 7.83 -9.81
C TRP A 12 10.37 7.03 -11.10
N ALA A 13 10.34 7.67 -12.27
CA ALA A 13 10.48 7.00 -13.57
C ALA A 13 11.83 6.26 -13.74
N HIS A 14 12.86 6.70 -13.01
CA HIS A 14 14.23 6.16 -13.08
C HIS A 14 14.73 5.58 -11.75
N SER A 15 13.84 5.41 -10.78
CA SER A 15 14.12 4.85 -9.46
C SER A 15 13.32 3.57 -9.23
N ASP A 16 13.67 2.77 -8.21
CA ASP A 16 12.78 1.72 -7.70
C ASP A 16 11.70 2.36 -6.80
N PRO A 17 10.42 2.40 -7.21
CA PRO A 17 9.37 3.05 -6.42
C PRO A 17 9.16 2.43 -5.05
N TYR A 18 9.48 1.14 -4.88
CA TYR A 18 9.40 0.49 -3.57
C TYR A 18 10.47 1.03 -2.62
N ALA A 19 11.69 1.28 -3.11
CA ALA A 19 12.75 1.90 -2.34
C ALA A 19 12.42 3.36 -2.01
N GLU A 20 11.89 4.12 -2.98
CA GLU A 20 11.45 5.51 -2.78
C GLU A 20 10.37 5.59 -1.69
N ILE A 21 9.37 4.71 -1.71
CA ILE A 21 8.31 4.63 -0.69
C ILE A 21 8.90 4.37 0.71
N LEU A 22 9.90 3.50 0.82
CA LEU A 22 10.57 3.23 2.11
C LEU A 22 11.43 4.40 2.60
N ALA A 23 11.95 5.21 1.68
CA ALA A 23 12.74 6.40 1.98
C ALA A 23 11.89 7.64 2.31
N LEU A 24 10.57 7.60 2.09
CA LEU A 24 9.67 8.71 2.40
C LEU A 24 9.74 9.11 3.88
N GLN A 25 9.89 10.41 4.09
CA GLN A 25 9.88 11.03 5.41
C GLN A 25 8.58 11.82 5.59
N GLY A 26 8.08 11.83 6.81
CA GLY A 26 6.83 12.51 7.14
C GLY A 26 6.24 12.02 8.45
N GLU A 27 5.01 12.43 8.71
CA GLU A 27 4.30 12.12 9.94
C GLU A 27 3.79 10.68 9.93
N THR A 28 4.20 9.88 10.91
CA THR A 28 3.73 8.49 11.04
C THR A 28 2.45 8.46 11.85
N PHE A 29 1.34 8.07 11.22
CA PHE A 29 0.03 7.98 11.86
C PHE A 29 -0.19 6.63 12.54
N ARG A 30 0.38 5.56 11.98
CA ARG A 30 0.27 4.21 12.53
C ARG A 30 1.44 3.37 12.09
N GLN A 31 2.05 2.67 13.04
CA GLN A 31 3.09 1.68 12.78
C GLN A 31 2.84 0.44 13.62
N VAL A 32 2.58 -0.67 12.94
CA VAL A 32 2.54 -2.03 13.51
C VAL A 32 3.51 -2.90 12.71
N GLU A 33 3.83 -4.09 13.22
CA GLU A 33 4.91 -4.95 12.70
C GLU A 33 4.92 -5.10 11.17
N ALA A 34 3.75 -5.35 10.56
CA ALA A 34 3.60 -5.59 9.13
C ALA A 34 3.03 -4.40 8.32
N ARG A 35 2.74 -3.25 8.95
CA ARG A 35 2.05 -2.13 8.28
C ARG A 35 2.48 -0.78 8.85
N LYS A 36 2.83 0.14 7.96
CA LYS A 36 3.04 1.56 8.28
C LYS A 36 2.09 2.43 7.46
N THR A 37 1.56 3.47 8.10
CA THR A 37 0.80 4.54 7.46
C THR A 37 1.49 5.86 7.77
N LEU A 38 1.91 6.54 6.72
CA LEU A 38 2.70 7.77 6.80
C LEU A 38 2.06 8.83 5.90
N ARG A 39 1.97 10.05 6.42
CA ARG A 39 1.65 11.24 5.63
C ARG A 39 2.95 11.90 5.22
N PHE A 40 3.06 12.29 3.95
CA PHE A 40 4.21 13.02 3.43
C PHE A 40 3.72 14.12 2.49
N ASP A 41 4.56 15.14 2.33
CA ASP A 41 4.29 16.23 1.38
C ASP A 41 5.14 16.03 0.14
N PHE A 42 4.55 16.25 -1.03
CA PHE A 42 5.21 16.15 -2.31
C PHE A 42 4.69 17.22 -3.26
N ALA A 43 5.59 18.01 -3.83
CA ALA A 43 5.26 19.09 -4.77
C ALA A 43 4.17 20.06 -4.27
N GLY A 44 4.15 20.36 -2.97
CA GLY A 44 3.20 21.30 -2.35
C GLY A 44 1.86 20.68 -1.92
N GLU A 45 1.64 19.39 -2.16
CA GLU A 45 0.43 18.65 -1.79
C GLU A 45 0.74 17.58 -0.74
N SER A 46 -0.24 17.25 0.12
CA SER A 46 -0.12 16.19 1.12
C SER A 46 -0.70 14.86 0.65
N TYR A 47 0.03 13.77 0.85
CA TYR A 47 -0.37 12.41 0.47
C TYR A 47 -0.24 11.44 1.65
N PHE A 48 -0.99 10.34 1.58
CA PHE A 48 -0.84 9.22 2.48
C PHE A 48 -0.27 8.01 1.75
N VAL A 49 0.75 7.39 2.33
CA VAL A 49 1.24 6.08 1.91
C VAL A 49 0.91 5.04 2.98
N LYS A 50 0.38 3.91 2.51
CA LYS A 50 0.15 2.70 3.30
C LYS A 50 0.96 1.58 2.67
N TYR A 51 2.06 1.21 3.29
CA TYR A 51 2.82 0.05 2.83
C TYR A 51 2.71 -1.09 3.85
N HIS A 52 2.73 -2.29 3.30
CA HIS A 52 2.68 -3.53 4.05
C HIS A 52 3.97 -4.27 3.80
N ARG A 53 4.57 -4.83 4.84
CA ARG A 53 5.73 -5.72 4.72
C ARG A 53 5.33 -7.03 5.35
N GLY A 54 5.50 -8.13 4.63
CA GLY A 54 5.43 -9.53 5.08
C GLY A 54 4.63 -9.80 6.35
N THR A 55 3.53 -10.53 6.23
CA THR A 55 2.74 -10.90 7.42
C THR A 55 3.49 -11.95 8.25
N ALA A 56 3.40 -11.91 9.59
CA ALA A 56 4.00 -12.94 10.44
C ALA A 56 3.39 -14.32 10.14
N LEU A 57 4.22 -15.36 10.05
CA LEU A 57 3.77 -16.75 9.79
C LEU A 57 2.67 -17.21 10.75
N LYS A 58 2.73 -16.77 12.01
CA LYS A 58 1.71 -17.03 13.03
C LYS A 58 0.35 -16.44 12.66
N GLU A 59 0.30 -15.24 12.09
CA GLU A 59 -0.95 -14.62 11.65
C GLU A 59 -1.53 -15.29 10.40
N VAL A 60 -0.67 -15.72 9.48
CA VAL A 60 -1.09 -16.51 8.31
C VAL A 60 -1.73 -17.82 8.76
N LEU A 61 -1.03 -18.59 9.61
CA LEU A 61 -1.53 -19.85 10.15
C LEU A 61 -2.83 -19.67 10.97
N LYS A 62 -2.89 -18.65 11.83
CA LYS A 62 -4.09 -18.34 12.62
C LYS A 62 -5.31 -18.06 11.74
N ASN A 63 -5.14 -17.24 10.70
CA ASN A 63 -6.23 -16.93 9.78
C ASN A 63 -6.69 -18.18 9.02
N LEU A 64 -5.76 -19.01 8.54
CA LEU A 64 -6.10 -20.25 7.83
C LEU A 64 -6.83 -21.26 8.73
N ILE A 65 -6.37 -21.47 9.98
CA ILE A 65 -7.02 -22.36 10.96
C ILE A 65 -8.43 -21.87 11.30
N THR A 66 -8.66 -20.55 11.26
CA THR A 66 -9.99 -19.95 11.47
C THR A 66 -10.82 -19.81 10.19
N LEU A 67 -10.40 -20.46 9.09
CA LEU A 67 -11.03 -20.41 7.76
C LEU A 67 -11.19 -18.98 7.21
N ARG A 68 -10.32 -18.05 7.61
CA ARG A 68 -10.28 -16.68 7.13
C ARG A 68 -9.08 -16.51 6.18
N LEU A 69 -9.32 -15.85 5.05
CA LEU A 69 -8.23 -15.45 4.17
C LEU A 69 -7.45 -14.29 4.82
N PRO A 70 -6.11 -14.38 4.93
CA PRO A 70 -5.32 -13.30 5.50
C PRO A 70 -5.34 -12.06 4.59
N VAL A 71 -5.38 -10.87 5.19
CA VAL A 71 -5.22 -9.61 4.46
C VAL A 71 -3.72 -9.37 4.27
N LEU A 72 -3.21 -9.72 3.09
CA LEU A 72 -1.78 -9.77 2.79
C LEU A 72 -1.19 -8.49 2.19
N GLY A 73 -1.98 -7.41 2.08
CA GLY A 73 -1.50 -6.13 1.52
C GLY A 73 -2.62 -5.19 1.11
N ALA A 74 -2.26 -4.19 0.30
CA ALA A 74 -3.14 -3.08 -0.08
C ALA A 74 -4.16 -3.40 -1.21
N LYS A 75 -4.17 -4.62 -1.76
CA LYS A 75 -5.01 -4.96 -2.93
C LYS A 75 -6.50 -4.69 -2.70
N ASN A 76 -7.02 -5.01 -1.52
CA ASN A 76 -8.43 -4.82 -1.20
C ASN A 76 -8.80 -3.33 -1.18
N GLU A 77 -7.92 -2.49 -0.61
CA GLU A 77 -8.14 -1.04 -0.55
C GLU A 77 -8.10 -0.42 -1.95
N TRP A 78 -7.14 -0.84 -2.78
CA TRP A 78 -7.04 -0.42 -4.18
C TRP A 78 -8.30 -0.75 -4.99
N LEU A 79 -8.78 -2.00 -4.90
CA LEU A 79 -10.00 -2.42 -5.58
C LEU A 79 -11.26 -1.73 -5.04
N ALA A 80 -11.32 -1.47 -3.74
CA ALA A 80 -12.45 -0.77 -3.13
C ALA A 80 -12.55 0.68 -3.63
N ILE A 81 -11.43 1.40 -3.72
CA ILE A 81 -11.41 2.77 -4.28
C ILE A 81 -11.92 2.77 -5.72
N GLN A 82 -11.41 1.86 -6.56
CA GLN A 82 -11.85 1.76 -7.96
C GLN A 82 -13.35 1.41 -8.06
N HIS A 83 -13.83 0.50 -7.22
CA HIS A 83 -15.24 0.14 -7.21
C HIS A 83 -16.12 1.33 -6.81
N LEU A 84 -15.77 2.06 -5.75
CA LEU A 84 -16.50 3.25 -5.32
C LEU A 84 -16.53 4.34 -6.40
N HIS A 85 -15.41 4.56 -7.10
CA HIS A 85 -15.39 5.45 -8.27
C HIS A 85 -16.33 4.97 -9.38
N SER A 86 -16.39 3.66 -9.67
CA SER A 86 -17.27 3.11 -10.72
C SER A 86 -18.76 3.32 -10.46
N VAL A 87 -19.15 3.48 -9.19
CA VAL A 87 -20.54 3.74 -8.76
C VAL A 87 -20.75 5.20 -8.36
N ASN A 88 -19.82 6.11 -8.67
CA ASN A 88 -19.86 7.54 -8.35
C ASN A 88 -20.04 7.85 -6.86
N VAL A 89 -19.50 7.01 -5.98
CA VAL A 89 -19.47 7.29 -4.54
C VAL A 89 -18.20 8.07 -4.21
N PRO A 90 -18.31 9.29 -3.62
CA PRO A 90 -17.13 10.07 -3.24
C PRO A 90 -16.23 9.31 -2.27
N THR A 91 -14.94 9.22 -2.61
CA THR A 91 -13.91 8.59 -1.79
C THR A 91 -12.54 9.19 -2.09
N MET A 92 -11.48 8.65 -1.50
CA MET A 92 -10.10 9.06 -1.75
C MET A 92 -9.61 8.70 -3.16
N THR A 93 -8.72 9.52 -3.72
CA THR A 93 -8.07 9.24 -5.00
C THR A 93 -6.84 8.35 -4.79
N GLY A 94 -6.79 7.21 -5.46
CA GLY A 94 -5.63 6.33 -5.46
C GLY A 94 -4.57 6.80 -6.45
N TYR A 95 -3.42 7.26 -5.96
CA TYR A 95 -2.29 7.73 -6.78
C TYR A 95 -1.26 6.64 -7.13
N GLY A 96 -1.37 5.46 -6.52
CA GLY A 96 -0.50 4.34 -6.85
C GLY A 96 -0.81 3.09 -6.05
N TYR A 97 -0.42 1.96 -6.62
CA TYR A 97 -0.51 0.64 -6.02
C TYR A 97 0.67 -0.22 -6.47
N GLY A 98 1.39 -0.78 -5.49
CA GLY A 98 2.50 -1.71 -5.70
C GLY A 98 2.22 -3.02 -4.99
N GLN A 99 2.68 -4.11 -5.60
CA GLN A 99 2.78 -5.41 -4.96
C GLN A 99 3.84 -6.27 -5.66
N ARG A 100 4.83 -6.75 -4.92
CA ARG A 100 5.81 -7.74 -5.35
C ARG A 100 5.94 -8.91 -4.36
N HIS A 101 6.47 -10.01 -4.87
CA HIS A 101 6.58 -11.33 -4.22
C HIS A 101 5.24 -12.07 -3.98
N TRP A 102 5.22 -13.36 -4.33
CA TRP A 102 4.07 -14.24 -4.06
C TRP A 102 4.08 -14.80 -2.64
N ASN A 103 5.28 -14.96 -2.06
CA ASN A 103 5.46 -15.46 -0.69
C ASN A 103 4.85 -14.47 0.32
N PRO A 104 3.85 -14.87 1.13
CA PRO A 104 3.19 -13.99 2.10
C PRO A 104 4.13 -13.35 3.12
N LEU A 105 5.28 -13.99 3.39
CA LEU A 105 6.29 -13.52 4.35
C LEU A 105 7.23 -12.46 3.75
N GLU A 106 7.34 -12.40 2.43
CA GLU A 106 8.24 -11.49 1.69
C GLU A 106 7.46 -10.47 0.85
N ARG A 107 6.12 -10.53 0.92
CA ARG A 107 5.23 -9.66 0.15
C ARG A 107 5.36 -8.22 0.62
N GLU A 108 5.49 -7.32 -0.35
CA GLU A 108 5.51 -5.87 -0.17
C GLU A 108 4.77 -5.14 -1.29
#